data_AF-A0A453L994-F1
#
_entry.id   AF-A0A453L994-F1
#
_cell.length_a   1.000
_cell.length_b   1.000
_cell.length_c   1.000
_cell.angle_alpha   90.00
_cell.angle_beta   90.00
_cell.angle_gamma   90.00
#
_symmetry.space_group_name_H-M   'P 1'
#
loop_
_entity.id
_entity.type
_entity.pdbx_description
1 polymer ?
#
loop_
_entity_poly.entity_id
_entity_poly.type
_entity_poly.pdbx_seq_one_letter_code
_entity_poly.pdbx_strand_id
1 'polypeptide(L)'
;MADMRNCYDNLLAVAAAIANSSYEFSEALQEMGTCLLKRVTPTKDGINDKVLLLLGKSQFELRKLVDSYRVHVLTTITTPSQSLLNELQTVEEMKRQCDEKRELFEVLLNAQKEKGRSKNSKGDPAASQQLKQAQEDYQEEATLFLFRLKSLKQGQFRSLFTQAARHHAAQLNLFRKGVKSLEAVEPHVRLAAEQQHIDHQFSALEDEDYSVEDENDDDYNDSHDGELSFDYGESKETAEAGHASRSPTEEIIPLFLVKDKDL
;
A
#
# COMPACT_ATOMS: atom_id res chain seq x y z
N MET A 1 13.67 5.47 -5.36
CA MET A 1 12.44 6.30 -5.44
C MET A 1 11.35 5.53 -6.16
N ALA A 2 11.66 4.95 -7.33
CA ALA A 2 10.82 3.96 -8.00
C ALA A 2 10.20 2.91 -7.05
N ASP A 3 10.98 2.34 -6.12
CA ASP A 3 10.49 1.32 -5.17
C ASP A 3 9.38 1.85 -4.24
N MET A 4 9.48 3.11 -3.81
CA MET A 4 8.45 3.77 -2.99
C MET A 4 7.20 4.04 -3.83
N ARG A 5 7.39 4.52 -5.07
CA ARG A 5 6.32 4.78 -6.05
C ARG A 5 5.54 3.49 -6.31
N ASN A 6 6.22 2.42 -6.71
CA ASN A 6 5.65 1.10 -6.93
C ASN A 6 4.92 0.56 -5.68
N CYS A 7 5.48 0.76 -4.48
CA CYS A 7 4.81 0.37 -3.23
C CYS A 7 3.47 1.11 -3.02
N TYR A 8 3.44 2.43 -3.22
CA TYR A 8 2.22 3.22 -3.05
C TYR A 8 1.21 2.99 -4.18
N ASP A 9 1.66 2.83 -5.43
CA ASP A 9 0.81 2.51 -6.58
C ASP A 9 0.17 1.12 -6.42
N ASN A 10 0.91 0.12 -5.91
CA ASN A 10 0.37 -1.19 -5.56
C ASN A 10 -0.66 -1.10 -4.41
N LEU A 11 -0.41 -0.29 -3.38
CA LEU A 11 -1.39 -0.05 -2.30
C LEU A 11 -2.67 0.60 -2.83
N LEU A 12 -2.56 1.56 -3.76
CA LEU A 12 -3.73 2.15 -4.42
C LEU A 12 -4.51 1.12 -5.25
N ALA A 13 -3.82 0.29 -6.04
CA ALA A 13 -4.44 -0.74 -6.86
C ALA A 13 -5.19 -1.78 -6.00
N VAL A 14 -4.56 -2.28 -4.93
CA VAL A 14 -5.20 -3.22 -3.98
C VAL A 14 -6.36 -2.56 -3.24
N ALA A 15 -6.22 -1.31 -2.78
CA ALA A 15 -7.31 -0.59 -2.12
C ALA A 15 -8.51 -0.36 -3.06
N ALA A 16 -8.27 -0.07 -4.34
CA ALA A 16 -9.32 0.04 -5.35
C ALA A 16 -10.03 -1.30 -5.60
N ALA A 17 -9.27 -2.41 -5.72
CA ALA A 17 -9.84 -3.75 -5.85
C ALA A 17 -10.73 -4.10 -4.64
N ILE A 18 -10.23 -3.91 -3.41
CA ILE A 18 -11.00 -4.14 -2.18
C ILE A 18 -12.26 -3.26 -2.14
N ALA A 19 -12.15 -1.97 -2.51
CA ALA A 19 -13.28 -1.06 -2.50
C ALA A 19 -14.37 -1.45 -3.52
N ASN A 20 -13.98 -1.87 -4.72
CA ASN A 20 -14.89 -2.33 -5.76
C ASN A 20 -15.57 -3.66 -5.37
N SER A 21 -14.81 -4.66 -4.94
CA SER A 21 -15.39 -5.93 -4.46
C SER A 21 -16.31 -5.74 -3.25
N SER A 22 -15.99 -4.79 -2.35
CA SER A 22 -16.88 -4.42 -1.25
C SER A 22 -18.17 -3.75 -1.73
N TYR A 23 -18.13 -2.96 -2.82
CA TYR A 23 -19.33 -2.40 -3.42
C TYR A 23 -20.21 -3.48 -4.07
N GLU A 24 -19.62 -4.37 -4.88
CA GLU A 24 -20.34 -5.48 -5.50
C GLU A 24 -20.99 -6.41 -4.46
N PHE A 25 -20.27 -6.75 -3.38
CA PHE A 25 -20.82 -7.55 -2.29
C PHE A 25 -21.94 -6.81 -1.53
N SER A 26 -21.82 -5.49 -1.34
CA SER A 26 -22.88 -4.66 -0.74
C SER A 26 -24.17 -4.69 -1.56
N GLU A 27 -24.09 -4.55 -2.89
CA GLU A 27 -25.27 -4.66 -3.76
C GLU A 27 -25.85 -6.09 -3.76
N ALA A 28 -25.01 -7.13 -3.79
CA ALA A 28 -25.48 -8.52 -3.67
C ALA A 28 -26.22 -8.79 -2.33
N LEU A 29 -25.74 -8.23 -1.22
CA LEU A 29 -26.43 -8.29 0.08
C LEU A 29 -27.77 -7.53 0.06
N GLN A 30 -27.85 -6.37 -0.61
CA GLN A 30 -29.10 -5.64 -0.81
C GLN A 30 -30.12 -6.46 -1.62
N GLU A 31 -29.68 -7.11 -2.70
CA GLU A 31 -30.54 -7.97 -3.52
C GLU A 31 -31.01 -9.20 -2.75
N MET A 32 -30.11 -9.91 -2.05
CA MET A 32 -30.46 -11.07 -1.22
C MET A 32 -31.47 -10.69 -0.13
N GLY A 33 -31.23 -9.59 0.60
CA GLY A 33 -32.17 -9.07 1.59
C GLY A 33 -33.53 -8.76 0.99
N THR A 34 -33.56 -8.12 -0.18
CA THR A 34 -34.79 -7.81 -0.92
C THR A 34 -35.54 -9.07 -1.37
N CYS A 35 -34.83 -10.10 -1.83
CA CYS A 35 -35.40 -11.38 -2.24
C CYS A 35 -36.04 -12.14 -1.08
N LEU A 36 -35.40 -12.16 0.09
CA LEU A 36 -35.94 -12.76 1.31
C LEU A 36 -37.20 -12.03 1.79
N LEU A 37 -37.17 -10.69 1.84
CA LEU A 37 -38.32 -9.89 2.28
C LEU A 37 -39.52 -9.99 1.33
N LYS A 38 -39.30 -10.12 0.01
CA LYS A 38 -40.38 -10.34 -0.98
C LYS A 38 -41.13 -11.67 -0.80
N ARG A 39 -40.58 -12.65 -0.06
CA ARG A 39 -41.21 -13.95 0.20
C ARG A 39 -42.08 -13.97 1.45
N VAL A 40 -41.98 -12.96 2.33
CA VAL A 40 -42.78 -12.82 3.55
C VAL A 40 -44.22 -12.47 3.18
N THR A 41 -45.18 -13.27 3.63
CA THR A 41 -46.60 -13.14 3.28
C THR A 41 -47.41 -12.58 4.45
N PRO A 42 -48.15 -11.46 4.30
CA PRO A 42 -48.82 -10.78 5.41
C PRO A 42 -50.00 -11.53 6.04
N THR A 43 -50.36 -12.72 5.52
CA THR A 43 -51.49 -13.54 5.99
C THR A 43 -51.10 -14.84 6.67
N LYS A 44 -49.80 -15.13 6.84
CA LYS A 44 -49.30 -16.30 7.57
C LYS A 44 -48.43 -15.89 8.75
N ASP A 45 -48.95 -16.06 9.95
CA ASP A 45 -48.23 -15.85 11.22
C ASP A 45 -47.17 -16.94 11.52
N GLY A 46 -46.69 -17.64 10.48
CA GLY A 46 -45.77 -18.76 10.56
C GLY A 46 -44.37 -18.36 11.01
N ILE A 47 -43.68 -19.30 11.65
CA ILE A 47 -42.30 -19.11 12.09
C ILE A 47 -41.37 -18.85 10.90
N ASN A 48 -41.61 -19.53 9.76
CA ASN A 48 -40.83 -19.37 8.53
C ASN A 48 -40.83 -17.92 8.00
N ASP A 49 -42.00 -17.25 7.96
CA ASP A 49 -42.13 -15.85 7.51
C ASP A 49 -41.39 -14.89 8.47
N LYS A 50 -41.38 -15.18 9.77
CA LYS A 50 -40.63 -14.41 10.78
C LYS A 50 -39.11 -14.61 10.62
N VAL A 51 -38.66 -15.82 10.30
CA VAL A 51 -37.25 -16.14 10.04
C VAL A 51 -36.76 -15.50 8.74
N LEU A 52 -37.55 -15.57 7.65
CA LEU A 52 -37.22 -14.88 6.39
C LEU A 52 -37.13 -13.35 6.58
N LEU A 53 -37.99 -12.76 7.41
CA LEU A 53 -37.92 -11.35 7.81
C LEU A 53 -36.62 -11.02 8.57
N LEU A 54 -36.20 -11.86 9.51
CA LEU A 54 -34.96 -11.68 10.28
C LEU A 54 -33.71 -11.85 9.42
N LEU A 55 -33.66 -12.92 8.61
CA LEU A 55 -32.57 -13.16 7.66
C LEU A 55 -32.44 -12.01 6.67
N GLY A 56 -33.56 -11.55 6.09
CA GLY A 56 -33.60 -10.41 5.18
C GLY A 56 -33.04 -9.15 5.83
N LYS A 57 -33.44 -8.84 7.07
CA LYS A 57 -32.89 -7.72 7.85
C LYS A 57 -31.39 -7.86 8.10
N SER A 58 -30.89 -9.05 8.43
CA SER A 58 -29.46 -9.27 8.65
C SER A 58 -28.64 -9.00 7.38
N GLN A 59 -29.14 -9.28 6.18
CA GLN A 59 -28.46 -8.89 4.94
C GLN A 59 -28.29 -7.36 4.82
N PHE A 60 -29.31 -6.58 5.21
CA PHE A 60 -29.21 -5.11 5.22
C PHE A 60 -28.26 -4.57 6.30
N GLU A 61 -28.10 -5.26 7.44
CA GLU A 61 -27.08 -4.89 8.42
C GLU A 61 -25.66 -5.24 7.95
N LEU A 62 -25.45 -6.44 7.40
CA LEU A 62 -24.18 -6.83 6.76
C LEU A 62 -23.79 -5.85 5.66
N ARG A 63 -24.74 -5.46 4.80
CA ARG A 63 -24.54 -4.44 3.77
C ARG A 63 -23.96 -3.14 4.34
N LYS A 64 -24.59 -2.57 5.39
CA LYS A 64 -24.10 -1.33 6.03
C LYS A 64 -22.67 -1.47 6.54
N LEU A 65 -22.32 -2.64 7.08
CA LEU A 65 -20.97 -2.91 7.58
C LEU A 65 -19.96 -2.96 6.42
N VAL A 66 -20.30 -3.61 5.31
CA VAL A 66 -19.47 -3.68 4.10
C VAL A 66 -19.33 -2.30 3.44
N ASP A 67 -20.41 -1.51 3.34
CA ASP A 67 -20.36 -0.12 2.88
C ASP A 67 -19.45 0.74 3.78
N SER A 68 -19.55 0.59 5.11
CA SER A 68 -18.68 1.28 6.07
C SER A 68 -17.22 0.84 5.91
N TYR A 69 -16.96 -0.45 5.67
CA TYR A 69 -15.63 -0.96 5.40
C TYR A 69 -15.03 -0.39 4.11
N ARG A 70 -15.81 -0.27 3.02
CA ARG A 70 -15.38 0.42 1.80
C ARG A 70 -14.93 1.85 2.07
N VAL A 71 -15.70 2.61 2.85
CA VAL A 71 -15.32 3.98 3.26
C VAL A 71 -14.05 3.98 4.11
N HIS A 72 -13.85 2.99 4.98
CA HIS A 72 -12.61 2.85 5.74
C HIS A 72 -11.41 2.51 4.85
N VAL A 73 -11.53 1.64 3.86
CA VAL A 73 -10.43 1.34 2.90
C VAL A 73 -9.97 2.61 2.19
N LEU A 74 -10.92 3.42 1.67
CA LEU A 74 -10.62 4.69 1.02
C LEU A 74 -9.91 5.69 1.95
N THR A 75 -10.40 5.84 3.19
CA THR A 75 -9.86 6.82 4.15
C THR A 75 -8.58 6.36 4.86
N THR A 76 -8.31 5.04 4.92
CA THR A 76 -7.17 4.48 5.65
C THR A 76 -6.02 4.02 4.76
N ILE A 77 -6.27 3.66 3.49
CA ILE A 77 -5.23 3.30 2.51
C ILE A 77 -5.16 4.31 1.36
N THR A 78 -6.28 4.54 0.65
CA THR A 78 -6.27 5.32 -0.60
C THR A 78 -5.83 6.77 -0.39
N THR A 79 -6.46 7.51 0.52
CA THR A 79 -6.13 8.92 0.77
C THR A 79 -4.69 9.10 1.28
N PRO A 80 -4.18 8.32 2.28
CA PRO A 80 -2.79 8.45 2.70
C PRO A 80 -1.77 8.03 1.64
N SER A 81 -2.02 6.95 0.87
CA SER A 81 -1.12 6.54 -0.22
C SER A 81 -1.03 7.58 -1.33
N GLN A 82 -2.15 8.21 -1.70
CA GLN A 82 -2.14 9.32 -2.66
C GLN A 82 -1.35 10.54 -2.14
N SER A 83 -1.46 10.85 -0.83
CA SER A 83 -0.65 11.92 -0.22
C SER A 83 0.85 11.61 -0.30
N LEU A 84 1.25 10.37 -0.02
CA LEU A 84 2.64 9.93 -0.10
C LEU A 84 3.19 9.97 -1.54
N LEU A 85 2.37 9.65 -2.55
CA LEU A 85 2.72 9.80 -3.96
C LEU A 85 2.92 11.27 -4.37
N ASN A 86 2.06 12.18 -3.89
CA ASN A 86 2.20 13.61 -4.16
C ASN A 86 3.48 14.18 -3.50
N GLU A 87 3.81 13.74 -2.27
CA GLU A 87 5.07 14.09 -1.62
C GLU A 87 6.29 13.53 -2.37
N LEU A 88 6.21 12.28 -2.86
CA LEU A 88 7.27 11.66 -3.65
C LEU A 88 7.48 12.36 -4.99
N GLN A 89 6.40 12.73 -5.70
CA GLN A 89 6.46 13.51 -6.94
C GLN A 89 7.13 14.87 -6.72
N THR A 90 6.90 15.50 -5.56
CA THR A 90 7.57 16.76 -5.19
C THR A 90 9.08 16.55 -5.03
N VAL A 91 9.51 15.44 -4.40
CA VAL A 91 10.93 15.10 -4.25
C VAL A 91 11.59 14.73 -5.59
N GLU A 92 10.86 14.07 -6.49
CA GLU A 92 11.32 13.79 -7.86
C GLU A 92 11.50 15.07 -8.68
N GLU A 93 10.60 16.06 -8.53
CA GLU A 93 10.74 17.37 -9.17
C GLU A 93 11.93 18.17 -8.61
N MET A 94 12.13 18.19 -7.29
CA MET A 94 13.33 18.79 -6.68
C MET A 94 14.62 18.10 -7.16
N LYS A 95 14.61 16.77 -7.35
CA LYS A 95 15.74 16.05 -7.95
C LYS A 95 16.01 16.55 -9.37
N ARG A 96 14.97 16.74 -10.19
CA ARG A 96 15.08 17.23 -11.57
C ARG A 96 15.72 18.61 -11.61
N GLN A 97 15.29 19.52 -10.73
CA GLN A 97 15.86 20.87 -10.60
C GLN A 97 17.34 20.84 -10.14
N CYS A 98 17.68 19.96 -9.19
CA CYS A 98 19.05 19.72 -8.76
C CYS A 98 19.94 19.17 -9.89
N ASP A 99 19.44 18.21 -10.69
CA ASP A 99 20.15 17.67 -11.86
C ASP A 99 20.38 18.76 -12.93
N GLU A 100 19.38 19.60 -13.22
CA GLU A 100 19.49 20.74 -14.14
C GLU A 100 20.53 21.78 -13.68
N LYS A 101 20.53 22.14 -12.38
CA LYS A 101 21.53 23.06 -11.80
C LYS A 101 22.94 22.47 -11.87
N ARG A 102 23.10 21.16 -11.64
CA ARG A 102 24.39 20.46 -11.82
C ARG A 102 24.90 20.56 -13.25
N GLU A 103 24.05 20.28 -14.24
CA GLU A 103 24.41 20.35 -15.65
C GLU A 103 24.85 21.76 -16.06
N LEU A 104 24.12 22.80 -15.63
CA LEU A 104 24.49 24.20 -15.87
C LEU A 104 25.86 24.55 -15.25
N PHE A 105 26.13 24.11 -14.02
CA PHE A 105 27.43 24.29 -13.37
C PHE A 105 28.55 23.56 -14.14
N GLU A 106 28.34 22.32 -14.56
CA GLU A 106 29.31 21.54 -15.35
C GLU A 106 29.62 22.18 -16.71
N VAL A 107 28.60 22.70 -17.41
CA VAL A 107 28.76 23.44 -18.67
C VAL A 107 29.60 24.70 -18.48
N LEU A 108 29.31 25.52 -17.45
CA LEU A 108 30.08 26.73 -17.13
C LEU A 108 31.53 26.39 -16.72
N LEU A 109 31.73 25.33 -15.95
CA LEU A 109 33.04 24.85 -15.52
C LEU A 109 33.90 24.43 -16.72
N ASN A 110 33.31 23.71 -17.68
CA ASN A 110 34.00 23.28 -18.89
C ASN A 110 34.30 24.45 -19.84
N ALA A 111 33.37 25.41 -19.97
CA ALA A 111 33.62 26.65 -20.72
C ALA A 111 34.77 27.49 -20.13
N GLN A 112 34.94 27.50 -18.80
CA GLN A 112 36.08 28.16 -18.14
C GLN A 112 37.40 27.44 -18.40
N LYS A 113 37.42 26.09 -18.30
CA LYS A 113 38.62 25.27 -18.58
C LYS A 113 39.14 25.48 -20.00
N GLU A 114 38.27 25.51 -21.00
CA GLU A 114 38.67 25.69 -22.40
C GLU A 114 39.19 27.11 -22.67
N LYS A 115 38.57 28.16 -22.10
CA LYS A 115 39.12 29.53 -22.16
C LYS A 115 40.55 29.60 -21.58
N GLY A 116 40.82 28.91 -20.47
CA GLY A 116 42.14 28.85 -19.83
C GLY A 116 43.23 28.16 -20.65
N ARG A 117 42.88 27.32 -21.63
CA ARG A 117 43.84 26.69 -22.56
C ARG A 117 44.26 27.61 -23.71
N SER A 118 43.49 28.66 -23.98
CA SER A 118 43.82 29.68 -24.99
C SER A 118 44.84 30.69 -24.45
N LYS A 119 46.01 30.81 -25.11
CA LYS A 119 47.21 31.48 -24.57
C LYS A 119 47.09 32.99 -24.22
N ASN A 120 45.98 33.66 -24.54
CA ASN A 120 45.81 35.11 -24.37
C ASN A 120 44.58 35.52 -23.51
N SER A 121 43.97 34.60 -22.75
CA SER A 121 42.81 34.93 -21.90
C SER A 121 43.23 35.59 -20.57
N LYS A 122 43.21 36.93 -20.52
CA LYS A 122 43.24 37.68 -19.25
C LYS A 122 41.94 37.35 -18.50
N GLY A 123 42.05 36.66 -17.36
CA GLY A 123 40.91 36.02 -16.69
C GLY A 123 39.71 36.95 -16.50
N ASP A 124 38.57 36.54 -17.05
CA ASP A 124 37.32 37.30 -17.02
C ASP A 124 36.63 37.16 -15.65
N PRO A 125 36.56 38.23 -14.84
CA PRO A 125 35.95 38.16 -13.51
C PRO A 125 34.44 37.88 -13.59
N ALA A 126 33.75 38.28 -14.67
CA ALA A 126 32.32 38.04 -14.82
C ALA A 126 32.03 36.54 -15.03
N ALA A 127 32.83 35.86 -15.87
CA ALA A 127 32.73 34.42 -16.05
C ALA A 127 33.05 33.63 -14.77
N SER A 128 34.02 34.10 -13.96
CA SER A 128 34.32 33.51 -12.65
C SER A 128 33.19 33.70 -11.64
N GLN A 129 32.52 34.85 -11.66
CA GLN A 129 31.37 35.14 -10.80
C GLN A 129 30.13 34.32 -11.20
N GLN A 130 29.86 34.15 -12.50
CA GLN A 130 28.78 33.28 -12.99
C GLN A 130 28.98 31.81 -12.58
N LEU A 131 30.21 31.30 -12.63
CA LEU A 131 30.50 29.93 -12.19
C LEU A 131 30.25 29.75 -10.68
N LYS A 132 30.63 30.73 -9.85
CA LYS A 132 30.34 30.70 -8.41
C LYS A 132 28.84 30.72 -8.11
N GLN A 133 28.09 31.59 -8.78
CA GLN A 133 26.63 31.63 -8.63
C GLN A 133 25.99 30.28 -8.99
N ALA A 134 26.39 29.67 -10.11
CA ALA A 134 25.88 28.35 -10.50
C ALA A 134 26.25 27.24 -9.51
N GLN A 135 27.41 27.35 -8.86
CA GLN A 135 27.82 26.43 -7.78
C GLN A 135 26.96 26.60 -6.53
N GLU A 136 26.72 27.85 -6.12
CA GLU A 136 25.91 28.21 -4.95
C GLU A 136 24.45 27.76 -5.15
N ASP A 137 23.85 28.08 -6.30
CA ASP A 137 22.51 27.63 -6.72
C ASP A 137 22.38 26.09 -6.67
N TYR A 138 23.35 25.36 -7.23
CA TYR A 138 23.36 23.89 -7.21
C TYR A 138 23.46 23.34 -5.79
N GLN A 139 24.32 23.92 -4.96
CA GLN A 139 24.54 23.47 -3.59
C GLN A 139 23.33 23.73 -2.68
N GLU A 140 22.60 24.84 -2.89
CA GLU A 140 21.34 25.12 -2.22
C GLU A 140 20.27 24.08 -2.60
N GLU A 141 20.00 23.89 -3.89
CA GLU A 141 18.98 22.96 -4.38
C GLU A 141 19.28 21.50 -3.97
N ALA A 142 20.55 21.08 -4.06
CA ALA A 142 20.99 19.77 -3.59
C ALA A 142 20.75 19.57 -2.08
N THR A 143 20.93 20.62 -1.28
CA THR A 143 20.68 20.58 0.18
C THR A 143 19.19 20.46 0.49
N LEU A 144 18.35 21.24 -0.19
CA LEU A 144 16.88 21.19 -0.05
C LEU A 144 16.32 19.81 -0.46
N PHE A 145 16.75 19.29 -1.62
CA PHE A 145 16.41 17.96 -2.09
C PHE A 145 16.82 16.86 -1.09
N LEU A 146 18.07 16.89 -0.61
CA LEU A 146 18.57 15.89 0.35
C LEU A 146 17.81 15.93 1.68
N PHE A 147 17.47 17.12 2.18
CA PHE A 147 16.68 17.26 3.40
C PHE A 147 15.27 16.69 3.22
N ARG A 148 14.58 17.04 2.12
CA ARG A 148 13.22 16.57 1.86
C ARG A 148 13.18 15.05 1.63
N LEU A 149 14.14 14.49 0.90
CA LEU A 149 14.27 13.04 0.68
C LEU A 149 14.51 12.28 2.00
N LYS A 150 15.36 12.80 2.89
CA LYS A 150 15.58 12.22 4.23
C LYS A 150 14.31 12.24 5.07
N SER A 151 13.61 13.38 5.10
CA SER A 151 12.34 13.54 5.82
C SER A 151 11.27 12.55 5.32
N LEU A 152 11.11 12.41 4.00
CA LEU A 152 10.17 11.45 3.39
C LEU A 152 10.49 10.00 3.77
N LYS A 153 11.77 9.59 3.66
CA LYS A 153 12.24 8.26 4.06
C LYS A 153 11.98 7.97 5.54
N GLN A 154 12.27 8.94 6.42
CA GLN A 154 12.08 8.77 7.87
C GLN A 154 10.59 8.64 8.25
N GLY A 155 9.70 9.34 7.54
CA GLY A 155 8.25 9.24 7.73
C GLY A 155 7.62 7.95 7.15
N GLN A 156 8.24 7.36 6.13
CA GLN A 156 7.66 6.28 5.33
C GLN A 156 7.14 5.10 6.16
N PHE A 157 7.99 4.49 7.00
CA PHE A 157 7.59 3.31 7.80
C PHE A 157 6.41 3.62 8.72
N ARG A 158 6.45 4.77 9.42
CA ARG A 158 5.38 5.20 10.32
C ARG A 158 4.06 5.41 9.56
N SER A 159 4.12 6.00 8.36
CA SER A 159 2.94 6.21 7.52
C SER A 159 2.36 4.88 7.02
N LEU A 160 3.19 3.95 6.53
CA LEU A 160 2.77 2.62 6.08
C LEU A 160 2.16 1.80 7.24
N PHE A 161 2.83 1.75 8.39
CA PHE A 161 2.33 1.05 9.57
C PHE A 161 1.01 1.63 10.07
N THR A 162 0.84 2.96 10.03
CA THR A 162 -0.42 3.63 10.40
C THR A 162 -1.57 3.23 9.45
N GLN A 163 -1.29 3.09 8.15
CA GLN A 163 -2.28 2.62 7.17
C GLN A 163 -2.68 1.16 7.47
N ALA A 164 -1.70 0.26 7.62
CA ALA A 164 -1.93 -1.15 7.92
C ALA A 164 -2.72 -1.36 9.22
N ALA A 165 -2.31 -0.72 10.33
CA ALA A 165 -2.99 -0.84 11.62
C ALA A 165 -4.45 -0.33 11.58
N ARG A 166 -4.72 0.76 10.84
CA ARG A 166 -6.08 1.28 10.67
C ARG A 166 -6.94 0.39 9.78
N HIS A 167 -6.37 -0.18 8.72
CA HIS A 167 -7.06 -1.13 7.86
C HIS A 167 -7.41 -2.42 8.62
N HIS A 168 -6.47 -2.98 9.37
CA HIS A 168 -6.71 -4.13 10.27
C HIS A 168 -7.84 -3.83 11.28
N ALA A 169 -7.82 -2.66 11.92
CA ALA A 169 -8.89 -2.27 12.84
C ALA A 169 -10.26 -2.16 12.14
N ALA A 170 -10.32 -1.74 10.88
CA ALA A 170 -11.54 -1.69 10.08
C ALA A 170 -12.05 -3.09 9.69
N GLN A 171 -11.17 -3.99 9.26
CA GLN A 171 -11.49 -5.40 9.02
C GLN A 171 -12.06 -6.06 10.28
N LEU A 172 -11.37 -5.90 11.41
CA LEU A 172 -11.78 -6.43 12.71
C LEU A 172 -13.14 -5.88 13.16
N ASN A 173 -13.47 -4.63 12.81
CA ASN A 173 -14.78 -4.04 13.06
C ASN A 173 -15.89 -4.64 12.19
N LEU A 174 -15.61 -4.84 10.89
CA LEU A 174 -16.50 -5.50 9.94
C LEU A 174 -16.85 -6.91 10.41
N PHE A 175 -15.86 -7.76 10.63
CA PHE A 175 -16.08 -9.17 10.99
C PHE A 175 -16.76 -9.33 12.34
N ARG A 176 -16.29 -8.65 13.40
CA ARG A 176 -16.92 -8.76 14.75
C ARG A 176 -18.38 -8.33 14.76
N LYS A 177 -18.76 -7.29 14.00
CA LYS A 177 -20.16 -6.85 13.89
C LYS A 177 -20.97 -7.76 12.96
N GLY A 178 -20.35 -8.28 11.89
CA GLY A 178 -21.00 -9.17 10.93
C GLY A 178 -21.38 -10.52 11.55
N VAL A 179 -20.42 -11.16 12.22
CA VAL A 179 -20.63 -12.40 12.99
C VAL A 179 -21.76 -12.19 14.01
N LYS A 180 -21.67 -11.14 14.84
CA LYS A 180 -22.72 -10.80 15.82
C LYS A 180 -24.11 -10.58 15.19
N SER A 181 -24.19 -10.06 13.96
CA SER A 181 -25.45 -9.88 13.24
C SER A 181 -26.06 -11.22 12.79
N LEU A 182 -25.22 -12.18 12.40
CA LEU A 182 -25.64 -13.52 11.99
C LEU A 182 -26.02 -14.39 13.20
N GLU A 183 -25.18 -14.42 14.23
CA GLU A 183 -25.42 -15.15 15.49
C GLU A 183 -26.74 -14.74 16.17
N ALA A 184 -27.14 -13.46 16.06
CA ALA A 184 -28.41 -12.98 16.60
C ALA A 184 -29.65 -13.58 15.91
N VAL A 185 -29.51 -14.12 14.69
CA VAL A 185 -30.60 -14.73 13.92
C VAL A 185 -30.54 -16.27 13.96
N GLU A 186 -29.36 -16.84 14.17
CA GLU A 186 -29.08 -18.28 14.18
C GLU A 186 -30.07 -19.14 15.03
N PRO A 187 -30.42 -18.80 16.30
CA PRO A 187 -31.39 -19.59 17.07
C PRO A 187 -32.77 -19.69 16.41
N HIS A 188 -33.17 -18.67 15.64
CA HIS A 188 -34.43 -18.66 14.92
C HIS A 188 -34.36 -19.51 13.64
N VAL A 189 -33.21 -19.52 12.96
CA VAL A 189 -32.96 -20.36 11.77
C VAL A 189 -33.00 -21.83 12.16
N ARG A 190 -32.26 -22.21 13.22
CA ARG A 190 -32.19 -23.59 13.72
C ARG A 190 -33.56 -24.15 14.07
N LEU A 191 -34.33 -23.42 14.87
CA LEU A 191 -35.70 -23.82 15.26
C LEU A 191 -36.61 -24.01 14.04
N ALA A 192 -36.50 -23.15 13.03
CA ALA A 192 -37.30 -23.30 11.80
C ALA A 192 -36.83 -24.47 10.94
N ALA A 193 -35.53 -24.72 10.83
CA ALA A 193 -34.99 -25.87 10.11
C ALA A 193 -35.44 -27.19 10.75
N GLU A 194 -35.32 -27.31 12.08
CA GLU A 194 -35.84 -28.45 12.86
C GLU A 194 -37.35 -28.70 12.59
N GLN A 195 -38.17 -27.64 12.62
CA GLN A 195 -39.61 -27.72 12.37
C GLN A 195 -39.98 -28.08 10.93
N GLN A 196 -39.10 -27.81 9.96
CA GLN A 196 -39.28 -28.20 8.56
C GLN A 196 -38.57 -29.52 8.20
N HIS A 197 -37.92 -30.17 9.17
CA HIS A 197 -37.04 -31.32 8.95
C HIS A 197 -35.96 -31.07 7.89
N ILE A 198 -35.45 -29.84 7.85
CA ILE A 198 -34.35 -29.42 6.99
C ILE A 198 -33.05 -29.64 7.75
N ASP A 199 -32.09 -30.33 7.14
CA ASP A 199 -30.73 -30.37 7.64
C ASP A 199 -30.09 -28.98 7.48
N HIS A 200 -29.64 -28.41 8.59
CA HIS A 200 -29.02 -27.09 8.65
C HIS A 200 -27.51 -27.16 8.90
N GLN A 201 -26.97 -28.35 9.16
CA GLN A 201 -25.53 -28.53 9.34
C GLN A 201 -24.87 -28.55 7.97
N PHE A 202 -24.04 -27.53 7.72
CA PHE A 202 -23.25 -27.45 6.51
C PHE A 202 -21.94 -28.23 6.73
N SER A 203 -21.93 -29.50 6.34
CA SER A 203 -20.86 -30.48 6.63
C SER A 203 -19.46 -30.15 6.06
N ALA A 204 -19.30 -29.06 5.31
CA ALA A 204 -18.00 -28.52 4.91
C ALA A 204 -17.50 -27.38 5.83
N LEU A 205 -18.08 -27.24 7.03
CA LEU A 205 -17.61 -26.38 8.13
C LEU A 205 -17.32 -27.17 9.42
N GLU A 206 -17.28 -28.50 9.37
CA GLU A 206 -16.92 -29.35 10.53
C GLU A 206 -15.40 -29.30 10.77
N ASP A 207 -14.99 -28.29 11.53
CA ASP A 207 -13.81 -28.21 12.39
C ASP A 207 -12.50 -28.84 11.87
N GLU A 208 -11.75 -28.09 11.03
CA GLU A 208 -10.30 -28.06 11.24
C GLU A 208 -10.05 -27.30 12.55
N ASP A 209 -9.86 -28.05 13.63
CA ASP A 209 -9.53 -27.53 14.96
C ASP A 209 -8.13 -26.90 14.93
N TYR A 210 -8.06 -25.61 14.54
CA TYR A 210 -6.87 -24.78 14.71
C TYR A 210 -6.70 -24.44 16.20
N SER A 211 -6.37 -25.46 16.99
CA SER A 211 -5.84 -25.31 18.33
C SER A 211 -4.51 -24.55 18.24
N VAL A 212 -4.59 -23.22 18.35
CA VAL A 212 -3.41 -22.38 18.58
C VAL A 212 -2.89 -22.75 19.96
N GLU A 213 -1.90 -23.65 20.00
CA GLU A 213 -1.19 -23.97 21.23
C GLU A 213 -0.54 -22.68 21.74
N ASP A 214 -0.92 -22.30 22.95
CA ASP A 214 -0.44 -21.10 23.64
C ASP A 214 0.99 -21.35 24.14
N GLU A 215 1.96 -21.38 23.22
CA GLU A 215 3.38 -21.34 23.53
C GLU A 215 3.79 -19.95 24.06
N ASN A 216 3.26 -19.62 25.23
CA ASN A 216 3.98 -18.80 26.19
C ASN A 216 5.15 -19.63 26.74
N ASP A 217 6.34 -19.45 26.17
CA ASP A 217 7.55 -19.53 26.98
C ASP A 217 8.56 -18.45 26.53
N ASP A 218 9.01 -17.66 27.50
CA ASP A 218 10.01 -16.61 27.30
C ASP A 218 11.40 -17.25 27.12
N ASP A 219 12.02 -17.11 25.95
CA ASP A 219 13.48 -16.91 25.93
C ASP A 219 13.93 -15.98 24.80
N TYR A 220 14.71 -14.96 25.18
CA TYR A 220 15.39 -14.08 24.25
C TYR A 220 16.69 -14.75 23.82
N ASN A 221 16.77 -15.21 22.57
CA ASN A 221 18.08 -15.44 21.97
C ASN A 221 18.21 -14.91 20.55
N ASP A 222 19.39 -14.35 20.31
CA ASP A 222 19.82 -13.63 19.11
C ASP A 222 20.34 -14.59 18.01
N SER A 223 20.46 -14.09 16.78
CA SER A 223 21.11 -14.73 15.62
C SER A 223 20.49 -16.01 15.05
N HIS A 224 19.79 -15.91 13.91
CA HIS A 224 20.44 -15.89 12.59
C HIS A 224 19.46 -15.72 11.41
N ASP A 225 20.01 -15.44 10.22
CA ASP A 225 19.30 -15.24 8.96
C ASP A 225 18.32 -16.37 8.59
N GLY A 226 17.10 -15.98 8.20
CA GLY A 226 16.10 -16.84 7.61
C GLY A 226 15.37 -16.13 6.47
N GLU A 227 15.91 -16.24 5.25
CA GLU A 227 15.28 -15.68 4.04
C GLU A 227 13.93 -16.35 3.78
N LEU A 228 12.83 -15.61 3.96
CA LEU A 228 11.49 -16.07 3.57
C LEU A 228 11.29 -15.91 2.05
N SER A 229 11.78 -16.89 1.29
CA SER A 229 11.48 -17.03 -0.13
C SER A 229 10.02 -17.46 -0.35
N PHE A 230 9.13 -16.48 -0.55
CA PHE A 230 7.79 -16.75 -1.07
C PHE A 230 7.88 -17.09 -2.57
N ASP A 231 7.91 -18.39 -2.87
CA ASP A 231 7.85 -18.91 -4.24
C ASP A 231 6.43 -18.76 -4.81
N TYR A 232 6.25 -17.82 -5.73
CA TYR A 232 5.03 -17.71 -6.52
C TYR A 232 5.17 -18.59 -7.76
N GLY A 233 4.51 -19.76 -7.71
CA GLY A 233 4.55 -20.76 -8.78
C GLY A 233 4.31 -20.18 -10.18
N GLU A 234 5.35 -20.23 -11.01
CA GLU A 234 5.34 -19.68 -12.36
C GLU A 234 4.52 -20.58 -13.31
N SER A 235 3.43 -20.03 -13.86
CA SER A 235 2.62 -20.68 -14.89
C SER A 235 3.41 -20.82 -16.19
N LYS A 236 4.00 -22.00 -16.41
CA LYS A 236 4.67 -22.36 -17.66
C LYS A 236 3.73 -22.29 -18.88
N GLU A 237 3.99 -21.35 -19.77
CA GLU A 237 3.83 -21.55 -21.21
C GLU A 237 5.18 -21.41 -21.92
N THR A 238 5.39 -22.20 -22.97
CA THR A 238 6.72 -22.61 -23.45
C THR A 238 7.14 -21.99 -24.78
N ALA A 239 8.44 -21.65 -24.90
CA ALA A 239 9.26 -21.59 -26.14
C ALA A 239 8.88 -20.49 -27.18
N GLU A 240 9.75 -19.96 -28.06
CA GLU A 240 11.21 -19.87 -28.28
C GLU A 240 11.44 -18.79 -29.39
N ALA A 241 12.59 -18.18 -29.69
CA ALA A 241 13.92 -17.99 -29.08
C ALA A 241 14.60 -16.78 -29.77
N GLY A 242 15.63 -16.11 -29.19
CA GLY A 242 16.16 -14.89 -29.85
C GLY A 242 17.34 -14.10 -29.27
N HIS A 243 18.46 -14.76 -28.94
CA HIS A 243 19.84 -14.22 -28.95
C HIS A 243 20.21 -12.80 -28.41
N ALA A 244 21.08 -12.84 -27.37
CA ALA A 244 22.43 -12.25 -27.33
C ALA A 244 22.74 -10.90 -26.61
N SER A 245 23.67 -11.04 -25.64
CA SER A 245 24.95 -10.31 -25.56
C SER A 245 25.11 -9.09 -24.62
N ARG A 246 26.00 -9.29 -23.64
CA ARG A 246 26.92 -8.34 -22.95
C ARG A 246 26.38 -7.38 -21.88
N SER A 247 26.89 -7.59 -20.67
CA SER A 247 27.18 -6.55 -19.68
C SER A 247 28.47 -5.78 -20.06
N PRO A 248 28.81 -4.65 -19.40
CA PRO A 248 29.35 -4.72 -18.03
C PRO A 248 28.74 -3.73 -17.03
N THR A 249 29.02 -4.03 -15.77
CA THR A 249 28.90 -3.18 -14.57
C THR A 249 29.65 -1.85 -14.67
N GLU A 250 29.09 -0.79 -14.08
CA GLU A 250 29.88 0.32 -13.50
C GLU A 250 29.41 0.62 -12.07
N GLU A 251 30.36 0.59 -11.13
CA GLU A 251 30.16 0.92 -9.72
C GLU A 251 30.25 2.44 -9.52
N ILE A 252 29.26 3.04 -8.85
CA ILE A 252 29.33 4.46 -8.49
C ILE A 252 30.07 4.60 -7.15
N ILE A 253 31.37 4.90 -7.22
CA ILE A 253 32.20 5.22 -6.05
C ILE A 253 31.85 6.63 -5.53
N PRO A 254 31.49 6.81 -4.25
CA PRO A 254 31.37 8.13 -3.65
C PRO A 254 32.76 8.72 -3.37
N LEU A 255 33.15 9.76 -4.09
CA LEU A 255 34.36 10.52 -3.76
C LEU A 255 34.08 11.54 -2.64
N PHE A 256 35.11 11.81 -1.82
CA PHE A 256 35.16 12.79 -0.71
C PHE A 256 34.55 12.38 0.63
N LEU A 257 35.19 11.39 1.26
CA LEU A 257 35.55 11.53 2.68
C LEU A 257 36.69 12.56 2.80
N VAL A 258 36.39 13.78 3.27
CA VAL A 258 37.42 14.67 3.82
C VAL A 258 37.68 14.22 5.25
N LYS A 259 38.93 13.85 5.53
CA LYS A 259 39.41 13.64 6.90
C LYS A 259 39.58 15.00 7.56
N ASP A 260 38.87 15.23 8.66
CA ASP A 260 39.40 16.05 9.73
C ASP A 260 39.93 15.14 10.83
N LYS A 261 41.21 15.32 11.12
CA LYS A 261 41.92 14.74 12.26
C LYS A 261 42.78 15.85 12.87
N ASP A 262 42.62 16.02 14.18
CA ASP A 262 43.61 16.60 15.07
C ASP A 262 44.03 18.07 14.80
N LEU A 263 43.20 19.04 15.20
CA LEU A 263 43.44 19.90 16.38
C LEU A 263 42.26 20.84 16.72
#